data_AF-A0A5C7X700-F1
#
_entry.id   AF-A0A5C7X700-F1
#
_cell.length_a   1.000
_cell.length_b   1.000
_cell.length_c   1.000
_cell.angle_alpha   90.00
_cell.angle_beta   90.00
_cell.angle_gamma   90.00
#
_symmetry.space_group_name_H-M   'P 1'
#
loop_
_entity.id
_entity.type
_entity.pdbx_description
1 polymer ?
#
loop_
_entity_poly.entity_id
_entity_poly.type
_entity_poly.pdbx_seq_one_letter_code
_entity_poly.pdbx_strand_id
1 'polypeptide(L)' 'MSKTNGVSYMKGIRYTDEFKFEAVKQITERGHDVADVAQRLGVSTKSLYKWRHEIELQKRPGVSADVVAL' A
#
# COMPACT_ATOMS: atom_id res chain seq x y z
N MET A 1 25.96 2.49 34.37
CA MET A 1 25.14 3.15 33.32
C MET A 1 23.82 2.41 33.20
N SER A 2 22.71 3.08 33.49
CA SER A 2 21.36 2.50 33.61
C SER A 2 20.81 1.97 32.28
N LYS A 3 20.14 0.81 32.35
CA LYS A 3 19.28 0.23 31.31
C LYS A 3 17.83 0.69 31.53
N THR A 4 17.13 1.22 30.53
CA THR A 4 15.66 1.14 30.40
C THR A 4 15.20 1.28 28.94
N ASN A 5 14.25 0.41 28.59
CA ASN A 5 13.50 0.27 27.35
C ASN A 5 12.79 1.55 26.87
N GLY A 6 12.58 1.64 25.55
CA GLY A 6 11.63 2.59 24.96
C GLY A 6 11.58 2.56 23.44
N VAL A 7 11.76 1.42 22.79
CA VAL A 7 11.63 1.31 21.32
C VAL A 7 10.26 0.77 20.92
N SER A 8 9.20 1.51 21.23
CA SER A 8 7.90 1.34 20.54
C SER A 8 7.99 2.03 19.18
N TYR A 9 8.66 1.41 18.20
CA TYR A 9 8.77 1.99 16.86
C TYR A 9 7.81 1.30 15.90
N MET A 10 6.81 2.10 15.52
CA MET A 10 5.93 1.96 14.38
C MET A 10 4.81 0.93 14.53
N LYS A 11 3.75 1.34 15.24
CA LYS A 11 2.39 0.93 14.88
C LYS A 11 2.18 1.38 13.43
N GLY A 12 2.34 0.45 12.48
CA GLY A 12 2.27 0.76 11.05
C GLY A 12 1.00 1.54 10.70
N ILE A 13 1.14 2.59 9.89
CA ILE A 13 0.01 3.40 9.44
C ILE A 13 -0.96 2.47 8.70
N ARG A 14 -2.17 2.34 9.24
CA ARG A 14 -3.26 1.61 8.59
C ARG A 14 -4.06 2.58 7.75
N TYR A 15 -4.00 2.39 6.44
CA TYR A 15 -4.83 3.11 5.48
C TYR A 15 -6.13 2.33 5.27
N THR A 16 -7.26 3.03 5.20
CA THR A 16 -8.56 2.43 4.87
C THR A 16 -8.57 1.95 3.42
N ASP A 17 -9.38 0.95 3.12
CA ASP A 17 -9.45 0.42 1.76
C ASP A 17 -10.00 1.44 0.75
N GLU A 18 -10.92 2.32 1.18
CA GLU A 18 -11.35 3.49 0.38
C GLU A 18 -10.18 4.40 0.01
N PHE A 19 -9.30 4.70 0.97
CA PHE A 19 -8.13 5.55 0.71
C PHE A 19 -7.19 4.90 -0.30
N LYS A 20 -6.91 3.60 -0.13
CA LYS A 20 -6.07 2.84 -1.07
C LYS A 20 -6.68 2.82 -2.47
N PHE A 21 -8.00 2.63 -2.57
CA PHE A 21 -8.71 2.59 -3.83
C PHE A 21 -8.65 3.92 -4.58
N GLU A 22 -8.93 5.03 -3.89
CA GLU A 22 -8.85 6.36 -4.49
C GLU A 22 -7.41 6.73 -4.89
N ALA A 23 -6.41 6.33 -4.11
CA ALA A 23 -5.01 6.53 -4.46
C ALA A 23 -4.61 5.73 -5.71
N VAL A 24 -5.07 4.49 -5.84
CA VAL A 24 -4.82 3.65 -7.01
C VAL A 24 -5.58 4.17 -8.24
N LYS A 25 -6.81 4.64 -8.07
CA LYS A 25 -7.62 5.26 -9.14
C LYS A 25 -6.94 6.49 -9.75
N GLN A 26 -6.22 7.28 -8.96
CA GLN A 26 -5.46 8.42 -9.46
C GLN A 26 -4.34 8.00 -10.44
N ILE A 27 -3.68 6.87 -10.19
CA ILE A 27 -2.59 6.39 -11.06
C ILE A 27 -3.10 5.53 -12.23
N THR A 28 -4.26 4.88 -12.11
CA THR A 28 -4.80 4.00 -13.16
C THR A 28 -5.80 4.69 -14.09
N GLU A 29 -6.77 5.43 -13.55
CA GLU A 29 -7.84 6.05 -14.34
C GLU A 29 -7.48 7.46 -14.77
N ARG A 30 -6.78 8.23 -13.91
CA ARG A 30 -6.38 9.62 -14.24
C ARG A 30 -5.00 9.72 -14.87
N GLY A 31 -4.23 8.62 -14.86
CA GLY A 31 -2.89 8.56 -15.46
C GLY A 31 -1.84 9.44 -14.77
N HIS A 32 -2.02 9.78 -13.48
CA HIS A 32 -1.00 10.51 -12.74
C HIS A 32 0.22 9.64 -12.44
N ASP A 33 1.39 10.28 -12.35
CA ASP A 33 2.62 9.58 -11.98
C ASP A 33 2.56 9.11 -10.52
N VAL A 34 3.11 7.92 -10.26
CA VAL A 34 3.10 7.30 -8.95
C VAL A 34 3.89 8.13 -7.94
N ALA A 35 4.98 8.79 -8.35
CA ALA A 35 5.79 9.64 -7.48
C ALA A 35 5.05 10.92 -7.08
N ASP A 36 4.35 11.57 -8.01
CA ASP A 36 3.53 12.75 -7.72
C ASP A 36 2.39 12.42 -6.76
N VAL A 37 1.68 11.31 -6.99
CA VAL A 37 0.59 10.86 -6.10
C VAL A 37 1.13 10.49 -4.72
N ALA A 38 2.28 9.80 -4.65
CA ALA A 38 2.94 9.47 -3.39
C ALA A 38 3.30 10.73 -2.58
N GLN A 39 3.90 11.72 -3.23
CA GLN A 39 4.28 12.97 -2.60
C GLN A 39 3.07 13.75 -2.10
N ARG A 40 2.01 13.87 -2.91
CA ARG A 40 0.79 14.60 -2.54
C ARG A 40 0.02 13.94 -1.40
N LEU A 41 -0.03 12.61 -1.37
CA LEU A 41 -0.74 11.85 -0.35
C LEU A 41 0.11 11.57 0.91
N GLY A 42 1.41 11.90 0.88
CA GLY A 42 2.33 11.62 1.99
C GLY A 42 2.58 10.12 2.22
N VAL A 43 2.47 9.31 1.16
CA VAL A 43 2.66 7.86 1.22
C VAL A 43 3.89 7.45 0.44
N SER A 44 4.37 6.23 0.68
CA SER A 44 5.46 5.69 -0.13
C SER A 44 4.95 5.19 -1.48
N THR A 45 5.75 5.37 -2.55
CA THR A 45 5.49 4.78 -3.87
C THR A 45 5.34 3.26 -3.79
N LYS A 46 6.11 2.60 -2.91
CA LYS A 46 5.99 1.16 -2.62
C LYS A 46 4.60 0.76 -2.14
N SER A 47 3.97 1.59 -1.30
CA SER A 47 2.60 1.36 -0.83
C SER A 47 1.60 1.43 -1.99
N LEU A 48 1.74 2.40 -2.89
CA LEU A 48 0.88 2.55 -4.06
C LEU A 48 0.96 1.34 -5.00
N TYR A 49 2.17 0.84 -5.29
CA TYR A 49 2.34 -0.38 -6.07
C TYR A 49 1.71 -1.60 -5.40
N LYS A 50 1.89 -1.73 -4.07
CA LYS A 50 1.28 -2.82 -3.30
C LYS A 50 -0.24 -2.76 -3.37
N TRP A 51 -0.85 -1.60 -3.14
CA TRP A 51 -2.31 -1.46 -3.19
C TRP A 51 -2.87 -1.68 -4.58
N ARG A 52 -2.17 -1.24 -5.64
CA ARG A 52 -2.56 -1.52 -7.01
C ARG A 52 -2.65 -3.02 -7.25
N HIS A 53 -1.65 -3.77 -6.79
CA HIS A 53 -1.63 -5.22 -6.90
C HIS A 53 -2.74 -5.89 -6.07
N GLU A 54 -2.94 -5.47 -4.82
CA GLU A 54 -4.03 -5.99 -3.96
C GLU A 54 -5.41 -5.78 -4.60
N ILE A 55 -5.67 -4.60 -5.17
CA ILE A 55 -6.95 -4.29 -5.84
C ILE A 55 -7.12 -5.07 -7.15
N GLU A 56 -6.04 -5.25 -7.91
CA GLU A 56 -6.05 -6.06 -9.14
C GLU A 56 -6.35 -7.53 -8.85
N LEU A 57 -5.74 -8.08 -7.78
CA LEU A 57 -6.03 -9.43 -7.30
C LEU A 57 -7.48 -9.55 -6.83
N GLN A 58 -8.01 -8.54 -6.13
CA GLN A 58 -9.38 -8.56 -5.66
C GLN A 58 -10.42 -8.42 -6.78
N LYS A 59 -10.08 -7.78 -7.90
CA LYS A 59 -10.91 -7.74 -9.11
C LYS A 59 -10.97 -9.07 -9.86
N ARG A 60 -10.04 -10.00 -9.62
CA ARG A 60 -10.07 -11.35 -10.21
C ARG A 60 -10.80 -12.29 -9.27
N PRO A 61 -12.01 -12.78 -9.61
CA PRO A 61 -12.60 -13.89 -8.88
C PRO A 61 -11.80 -15.16 -9.21
N GLY A 62 -10.85 -15.52 -8.34
CA GLY A 62 -10.29 -16.88 -8.32
C GLY A 62 -8.83 -17.09 -8.73
N VAL A 63 -7.88 -16.27 -8.25
CA VAL A 63 -6.50 -16.79 -8.11
C VAL A 63 -6.15 -16.78 -6.64
N SER A 64 -6.46 -17.91 -6.03
CA SER A 64 -6.12 -18.27 -4.66
C SER A 64 -4.59 -18.22 -4.47
N ALA A 65 -4.19 -17.88 -3.25
CA ALA A 65 -2.83 -17.54 -2.83
C ALA A 65 -1.88 -18.75 -2.74
N ASP A 66 -1.91 -19.66 -3.72
CA ASP A 66 -1.23 -20.97 -3.67
C ASP A 66 -0.01 -21.11 -4.60
N VAL A 67 0.40 -20.08 -5.36
CA VAL A 67 1.51 -20.21 -6.34
C VAL A 67 2.87 -19.65 -5.91
N VAL A 68 3.05 -19.17 -4.67
CA VAL A 68 4.34 -18.62 -4.20
C VAL A 68 4.86 -19.38 -2.97
N ALA A 69 5.02 -20.69 -3.11
CA ALA A 69 5.72 -21.54 -2.16
C ALA A 69 6.40 -22.75 -2.85
N LEU A 70 7.17 -22.50 -3.93
CA LEU A 70 8.15 -23.47 -4.45
C LEU A 70 9.50 -22.78 -4.69
#